data_AF-A0A183B4I6-F1
#
_entry.id   AF-A0A183B4I6-F1
#
_cell.length_a   1.000
_cell.length_b   1.000
_cell.length_c   1.000
_cell.angle_alpha   90.00
_cell.angle_beta   90.00
_cell.angle_gamma   90.00
#
_symmetry.space_group_name_H-M   'P 1'
#
loop_
_entity.id
_entity.type
_entity.pdbx_description
1 polymer ?
#
loop_
_entity_poly.entity_id
_entity_poly.type
_entity_poly.pdbx_seq_one_letter_code
_entity_poly.pdbx_strand_id
1 'polypeptide(L)'
;MSFSKLLKKALDNPTEFNVWTTLLDLVEKQQNIDHARKAFENFFDHFPYCYGYWKKWADMERHKGNKEEALNVYEKGVKAVPLSIDLWTAYLDAAVDLYEEALEAAGLEFRSDALWEHYIGWETSHNLCLVVAFTLSRYALSYSPGWPPIHRRRTEIVFDHCYLCYSTRIRW
;
A
#
# COMPACT_ATOMS: atom_id res chain seq x y z
N MET A 1 -6.80 25.40 -21.14
CA MET A 1 -8.09 24.74 -21.49
C MET A 1 -8.76 24.30 -20.19
N SER A 2 -10.09 24.37 -20.09
CA SER A 2 -10.81 23.95 -18.87
C SER A 2 -11.01 22.42 -18.86
N PHE A 3 -10.95 21.81 -17.67
CA PHE A 3 -11.12 20.36 -17.45
C PHE A 3 -12.37 19.81 -18.13
N SER A 4 -13.52 20.48 -17.97
CA SER A 4 -14.79 20.06 -18.56
C SER A 4 -14.77 19.96 -20.09
N LYS A 5 -14.00 20.85 -20.76
CA LYS A 5 -13.85 20.83 -22.22
C LYS A 5 -13.02 19.63 -22.68
N LEU A 6 -11.95 19.30 -21.96
CA LEU A 6 -11.10 18.15 -22.30
C LEU A 6 -11.80 16.82 -21.98
N LEU A 7 -12.49 16.73 -20.85
CA LEU A 7 -13.28 15.55 -20.50
C LEU A 7 -14.35 15.29 -21.56
N LYS A 8 -15.10 16.31 -21.98
CA LYS A 8 -16.07 16.17 -23.07
C LYS A 8 -15.41 15.70 -24.37
N LYS A 9 -14.27 16.28 -24.73
CA LYS A 9 -13.53 15.88 -25.94
C LYS A 9 -13.07 14.42 -25.89
N ALA A 10 -12.65 13.95 -24.72
CA ALA A 10 -12.25 12.56 -24.48
C ALA A 10 -13.45 11.61 -24.59
N LEU A 11 -14.60 11.98 -24.03
CA LEU A 11 -15.83 11.21 -24.13
C LEU A 11 -16.41 11.18 -25.55
N ASP A 12 -16.28 12.28 -26.31
CA ASP A 12 -16.72 12.34 -27.71
C ASP A 12 -15.80 11.48 -28.62
N ASN A 13 -14.54 11.26 -28.25
CA ASN A 13 -13.56 10.46 -28.99
C ASN A 13 -12.83 9.46 -28.07
N PRO A 14 -13.52 8.42 -27.59
CA PRO A 14 -12.98 7.54 -26.54
C PRO A 14 -11.79 6.69 -26.99
N THR A 15 -11.65 6.42 -28.29
CA THR A 15 -10.56 5.61 -28.85
C THR A 15 -9.24 6.37 -28.97
N GLU A 16 -9.26 7.70 -28.86
CA GLU A 16 -8.09 8.57 -29.03
C GLU A 16 -7.27 8.66 -27.74
N PHE A 17 -6.26 7.80 -27.61
CA PHE A 17 -5.39 7.76 -26.43
C PHE A 17 -4.73 9.10 -26.09
N ASN A 18 -4.33 9.87 -27.10
CA ASN A 18 -3.67 11.18 -26.92
C ASN A 18 -4.56 12.21 -26.21
N VAL A 19 -5.89 12.12 -26.38
CA VAL A 19 -6.83 13.04 -25.71
C VAL A 19 -6.88 12.71 -24.22
N TRP A 20 -6.89 11.42 -23.89
CA TRP A 20 -6.86 10.95 -22.50
C TRP A 20 -5.56 11.30 -21.80
N THR A 21 -4.40 11.09 -22.42
CA THR A 21 -3.11 11.47 -21.80
C THR A 21 -3.03 12.96 -21.53
N THR A 22 -3.50 13.79 -22.47
CA THR A 22 -3.58 15.26 -22.28
C THR A 22 -4.51 15.64 -21.11
N LEU A 23 -5.62 14.93 -20.94
CA LEU A 23 -6.55 15.14 -19.82
C LEU A 23 -5.90 14.75 -18.49
N LEU A 24 -5.25 13.59 -18.43
CA LEU A 24 -4.58 13.09 -17.22
C LEU A 24 -3.41 14.01 -16.82
N ASP A 25 -2.62 14.48 -17.78
CA ASP A 25 -1.54 15.46 -17.52
C ASP A 25 -2.08 16.78 -16.95
N LEU A 26 -3.25 17.24 -17.42
CA LEU A 26 -3.90 18.43 -16.89
C LEU A 26 -4.31 18.21 -15.43
N VAL A 27 -4.94 17.06 -15.14
CA VAL A 27 -5.38 16.68 -13.80
C VAL A 27 -4.20 16.56 -12.85
N GLU A 28 -3.12 15.90 -13.26
CA GLU A 28 -1.88 15.78 -12.49
C GLU A 28 -1.32 17.16 -12.13
N LYS A 29 -1.36 18.13 -13.06
CA LYS A 29 -0.91 19.52 -12.79
C LYS A 29 -1.85 20.29 -11.87
N GLN A 30 -3.16 20.06 -11.96
CA GLN A 30 -4.14 20.72 -11.13
C GLN A 30 -4.18 20.18 -9.70
N GLN A 31 -3.70 18.94 -9.48
CA GLN A 31 -3.71 18.26 -8.18
C GLN A 31 -5.11 18.30 -7.52
N ASN A 32 -6.16 18.27 -8.35
CA ASN A 32 -7.55 18.24 -7.90
C ASN A 32 -8.07 16.81 -7.97
N ILE A 33 -8.35 16.23 -6.80
CA ILE A 33 -8.75 14.83 -6.65
C ILE A 33 -10.14 14.54 -7.25
N ASP A 34 -11.10 15.46 -7.12
CA ASP A 34 -12.45 15.23 -7.66
C ASP A 34 -12.44 15.17 -9.19
N HIS A 35 -11.61 16.01 -9.82
CA HIS A 35 -11.38 15.95 -11.25
C HIS A 35 -10.59 14.70 -11.64
N ALA A 36 -9.65 14.27 -10.80
CA ALA A 36 -8.86 13.08 -11.04
C ALA A 36 -9.68 11.80 -11.03
N ARG A 37 -10.48 11.58 -10.00
CA ARG A 37 -11.36 10.40 -9.88
C ARG A 37 -12.22 10.28 -11.13
N LYS A 38 -12.91 11.35 -11.52
CA LYS A 38 -13.72 11.37 -12.73
C LYS A 38 -12.92 11.06 -13.99
N ALA A 39 -11.75 11.67 -14.17
CA ALA A 39 -10.93 11.44 -15.35
C ALA A 39 -10.41 10.00 -15.43
N PHE A 40 -9.90 9.46 -14.33
CA PHE A 40 -9.36 8.09 -14.27
C PHE A 40 -10.47 7.05 -14.40
N GLU A 41 -11.62 7.21 -13.74
CA GLU A 41 -12.76 6.30 -13.88
C GLU A 41 -13.19 6.18 -15.36
N ASN A 42 -13.43 7.31 -16.02
CA ASN A 42 -13.84 7.32 -17.43
C ASN A 42 -12.72 6.80 -18.36
N PHE A 43 -11.45 7.00 -17.99
CA PHE A 43 -10.32 6.47 -18.75
C PHE A 43 -10.25 4.94 -18.66
N PHE A 44 -10.41 4.36 -17.47
CA PHE A 44 -10.33 2.92 -17.27
C PHE A 44 -11.53 2.15 -17.81
N ASP A 45 -12.69 2.80 -17.97
CA ASP A 45 -13.82 2.21 -18.70
C ASP A 45 -13.46 1.84 -20.15
N HIS A 46 -12.51 2.57 -20.75
CA HIS A 46 -12.06 2.36 -22.12
C HIS A 46 -10.70 1.65 -22.21
N PHE A 47 -9.79 1.91 -21.25
CA PHE A 47 -8.41 1.40 -21.25
C PHE A 47 -8.04 0.70 -19.92
N PRO A 48 -8.72 -0.40 -19.55
CA PRO A 48 -8.51 -1.05 -18.26
C PRO A 48 -7.11 -1.65 -18.09
N TYR A 49 -6.49 -2.09 -19.19
CA TYR A 49 -5.21 -2.82 -19.19
C TYR A 49 -3.97 -1.93 -18.98
N CYS A 50 -4.14 -0.60 -18.92
CA CYS A 50 -3.02 0.33 -18.77
C CYS A 50 -2.57 0.47 -17.30
N TYR A 51 -1.92 -0.58 -16.77
CA TYR A 51 -1.50 -0.71 -15.37
C TYR A 51 -0.70 0.49 -14.81
N GLY A 52 0.12 1.16 -15.62
CA GLY A 52 0.91 2.32 -15.19
C GLY A 52 0.06 3.50 -14.69
N TYR A 53 -1.16 3.66 -15.23
CA TYR A 53 -2.06 4.73 -14.79
C TYR A 53 -2.78 4.40 -13.48
N TRP A 54 -3.00 3.12 -13.18
CA TRP A 54 -3.59 2.70 -11.91
C TRP A 54 -2.69 3.11 -10.74
N LYS A 55 -1.38 2.89 -10.88
CA LYS A 55 -0.36 3.34 -9.92
C LYS A 55 -0.39 4.87 -9.75
N LYS A 56 -0.40 5.62 -10.86
CA LYS A 56 -0.47 7.09 -10.83
C LYS A 56 -1.71 7.60 -10.08
N TRP A 57 -2.87 7.01 -10.29
CA TRP A 57 -4.09 7.42 -9.58
C TRP A 57 -3.99 7.13 -8.08
N ALA A 58 -3.55 5.93 -7.71
CA ALA A 58 -3.37 5.57 -6.30
C ALA A 58 -2.32 6.46 -5.61
N ASP A 59 -1.22 6.78 -6.29
CA ASP A 59 -0.19 7.70 -5.79
C ASP A 59 -0.78 9.09 -5.55
N MET A 60 -1.63 9.60 -6.44
CA MET A 60 -2.28 10.91 -6.26
C MET A 60 -3.19 10.94 -5.04
N GLU A 61 -4.00 9.90 -4.81
CA GLU A 61 -4.83 9.80 -3.59
C GLU A 61 -3.96 9.75 -2.34
N ARG A 62 -2.86 8.99 -2.38
CA ARG A 62 -1.88 8.90 -1.28
C ARG A 62 -1.24 10.25 -0.96
N HIS A 63 -0.83 11.02 -1.97
CA HIS A 63 -0.24 12.36 -1.78
C HIS A 63 -1.22 13.34 -1.11
N LYS A 64 -2.52 13.09 -1.22
CA LYS A 64 -3.57 13.90 -0.61
C LYS A 64 -4.00 13.41 0.78
N GLY A 65 -3.41 12.32 1.25
CA GLY A 65 -3.72 11.70 2.54
C GLY A 65 -4.85 10.68 2.48
N ASN A 66 -5.45 10.43 1.32
CA ASN A 66 -6.55 9.48 1.16
C ASN A 66 -6.02 8.06 0.94
N LYS A 67 -5.32 7.49 1.93
CA LYS A 67 -4.70 6.16 1.83
C LYS A 67 -5.72 5.04 1.60
N GLU A 68 -6.89 5.12 2.26
CA GLU A 68 -7.98 4.14 2.07
C GLU A 68 -8.46 4.12 0.63
N GLU A 69 -8.67 5.29 0.01
CA GLU A 69 -9.08 5.37 -1.38
C GLU A 69 -7.98 4.88 -2.33
N ALA A 70 -6.70 5.14 -2.02
CA ALA A 70 -5.57 4.61 -2.78
C ALA A 70 -5.59 3.07 -2.80
N LEU A 71 -5.91 2.41 -1.68
CA LEU A 71 -6.06 0.96 -1.62
C LEU A 71 -7.28 0.45 -2.40
N ASN A 72 -8.40 1.17 -2.35
CA ASN A 72 -9.58 0.86 -3.17
C ASN A 72 -9.26 0.95 -4.68
N VAL A 73 -8.46 1.95 -5.09
CA VAL A 73 -7.98 2.09 -6.47
C VAL A 73 -7.10 0.90 -6.86
N TYR A 74 -6.18 0.48 -5.99
CA TYR A 74 -5.36 -0.71 -6.24
C TYR A 74 -6.21 -1.98 -6.34
N GLU A 75 -7.21 -2.17 -5.46
CA GLU A 75 -8.12 -3.31 -5.49
C GLU A 75 -8.91 -3.38 -6.82
N LYS A 76 -9.42 -2.22 -7.28
CA LYS A 76 -10.08 -2.11 -8.60
C LYS A 76 -9.10 -2.45 -9.73
N GLY A 77 -7.87 -1.95 -9.65
CA GLY A 77 -6.83 -2.19 -10.63
C GLY A 77 -6.46 -3.67 -10.77
N VAL A 78 -6.23 -4.39 -9.67
CA VAL A 78 -5.90 -5.82 -9.73
C VAL A 78 -7.08 -6.68 -10.19
N LYS A 79 -8.33 -6.25 -9.94
CA LYS A 79 -9.53 -6.90 -10.52
C LYS A 79 -9.60 -6.69 -12.04
N ALA A 80 -9.24 -5.50 -12.51
CA ALA A 80 -9.20 -5.19 -13.95
C ALA A 80 -8.03 -5.88 -14.67
N VAL A 81 -6.86 -5.97 -14.03
CA VAL A 81 -5.63 -6.53 -14.61
C VAL A 81 -4.98 -7.54 -13.64
N PRO A 82 -5.58 -8.73 -13.45
CA PRO A 82 -5.12 -9.69 -12.46
C PRO A 82 -3.74 -10.28 -12.75
N LEU A 83 -3.26 -10.17 -13.99
CA LEU A 83 -1.96 -10.69 -14.41
C LEU A 83 -0.82 -9.67 -14.25
N SER A 84 -1.10 -8.43 -13.82
CA SER A 84 -0.07 -7.41 -13.64
C SER A 84 0.64 -7.61 -12.31
N ILE A 85 1.84 -8.20 -12.36
CA ILE A 85 2.70 -8.39 -11.18
C ILE A 85 3.01 -7.03 -10.52
N ASP A 86 3.34 -6.01 -11.32
CA ASP A 86 3.68 -4.66 -10.83
C ASP A 86 2.56 -4.00 -10.03
N LEU A 87 1.30 -4.32 -10.35
CA LEU A 87 0.13 -3.79 -9.67
C LEU A 87 -0.14 -4.52 -8.36
N TRP A 88 0.04 -5.85 -8.36
CA TRP A 88 0.00 -6.65 -7.14
C TRP A 88 1.09 -6.25 -6.16
N THR A 89 2.32 -6.05 -6.62
CA THR A 89 3.42 -5.60 -5.74
C THR A 89 3.12 -4.23 -5.16
N ALA A 90 2.65 -3.28 -5.97
CA ALA A 90 2.30 -1.93 -5.50
C ALA A 90 1.12 -1.95 -4.49
N TYR A 91 0.13 -2.82 -4.70
CA TYR A 91 -0.98 -2.98 -3.76
C TYR A 91 -0.52 -3.55 -2.42
N LEU A 92 0.32 -4.59 -2.45
CA LEU A 92 0.86 -5.20 -1.25
C LEU A 92 1.76 -4.23 -0.49
N ASP A 93 2.62 -3.48 -1.19
CA ASP A 93 3.48 -2.44 -0.61
C ASP A 93 2.63 -1.39 0.14
N ALA A 94 1.55 -0.92 -0.48
CA ALA A 94 0.62 0.02 0.14
C ALA A 94 -0.11 -0.57 1.37
N ALA A 95 -0.34 -1.88 1.40
CA ALA A 95 -0.90 -2.57 2.55
C ALA A 95 0.12 -2.74 3.70
N VAL A 96 1.42 -2.83 3.40
CA VAL A 96 2.48 -2.85 4.43
C VAL A 96 2.51 -1.55 5.21
N ASP A 97 2.41 -0.42 4.50
CA ASP A 97 2.40 0.91 5.10
C ASP A 97 1.28 1.06 6.16
N LEU A 98 0.15 0.37 5.99
CA LEU A 98 -0.93 0.36 6.99
C LEU A 98 -0.54 -0.37 8.27
N TYR A 99 0.22 -1.46 8.17
CA TYR A 99 0.71 -2.16 9.36
C TYR A 99 1.68 -1.31 10.14
N GLU A 100 2.60 -0.61 9.47
CA GLU A 100 3.53 0.30 10.13
C GLU A 100 2.76 1.40 10.90
N GLU A 101 1.75 2.00 10.28
CA GLU A 101 0.91 3.01 10.94
C GLU A 101 0.11 2.43 12.12
N ALA A 102 -0.47 1.25 11.97
CA ALA A 102 -1.18 0.59 13.06
C ALA A 102 -0.24 0.26 14.24
N LEU A 103 1.01 -0.13 13.96
CA LEU A 103 2.03 -0.40 14.97
C LEU A 103 2.56 0.89 15.61
N GLU A 104 2.65 2.00 14.89
CA GLU A 104 2.96 3.31 15.45
C GLU A 104 1.85 3.80 16.39
N ALA A 105 0.58 3.67 15.99
CA ALA A 105 -0.55 4.15 16.76
C ALA A 105 -0.87 3.26 17.98
N ALA A 106 -0.85 1.94 17.81
CA ALA A 106 -1.35 0.98 18.79
C ALA A 106 -0.37 -0.15 19.12
N GLY A 107 0.81 -0.21 18.51
CA GLY A 107 1.78 -1.30 18.74
C GLY A 107 2.33 -1.36 20.16
N LEU A 108 2.34 -0.24 20.89
CA LEU A 108 2.80 -0.14 22.28
C LEU A 108 1.69 -0.37 23.33
N GLU A 109 0.44 -0.54 22.90
CA GLU A 109 -0.69 -0.77 23.81
C GLU A 109 -0.53 -2.11 24.55
N PHE A 110 -1.03 -2.20 25.78
CA PHE A 110 -0.89 -3.41 26.62
C PHE A 110 -1.50 -4.65 25.94
N ARG A 111 -2.54 -4.49 25.10
CA ARG A 111 -3.22 -5.58 24.37
C ARG A 111 -3.00 -5.55 22.86
N SER A 112 -1.82 -5.11 22.41
CA SER A 112 -1.45 -5.13 20.99
C SER A 112 -1.01 -6.51 20.47
N ASP A 113 -1.08 -7.57 21.28
CA ASP A 113 -0.67 -8.93 20.94
C ASP A 113 -1.31 -9.44 19.64
N ALA A 114 -2.63 -9.29 19.49
CA ALA A 114 -3.32 -9.69 18.27
C ALA A 114 -2.85 -8.92 17.01
N LEU A 115 -2.47 -7.64 17.16
CA LEU A 115 -1.97 -6.82 16.06
C LEU A 115 -0.59 -7.29 15.61
N TRP A 116 0.30 -7.54 16.58
CA TRP A 116 1.64 -8.08 16.30
C TRP A 116 1.57 -9.49 15.70
N GLU A 117 0.74 -10.39 16.23
CA GLU A 117 0.53 -11.73 15.67
C GLU A 117 0.05 -11.69 14.22
N HIS A 118 -0.89 -10.78 13.90
CA HIS A 118 -1.38 -10.61 12.54
C HIS A 118 -0.29 -10.08 11.59
N TYR A 119 0.49 -9.08 12.02
CA TYR A 119 1.60 -8.53 11.24
C TYR A 119 2.70 -9.57 10.98
N ILE A 120 3.09 -10.34 12.00
CA ILE A 120 4.10 -11.39 11.89
C ILE A 120 3.61 -12.51 10.97
N GLY A 121 2.35 -12.91 11.09
CA GLY A 121 1.74 -13.91 10.21
C GLY A 121 1.74 -13.46 8.75
N TRP A 122 1.36 -12.20 8.52
CA TRP A 122 1.45 -11.57 7.21
C TRP A 122 2.89 -11.56 6.67
N GLU A 123 3.89 -11.10 7.42
CA GLU A 123 5.29 -11.08 6.95
C GLU A 123 5.89 -12.47 6.69
N THR A 124 5.54 -13.45 7.53
CA THR A 124 6.01 -14.84 7.38
C THR A 124 5.49 -15.45 6.09
N SER A 125 4.23 -15.13 5.71
CA SER A 125 3.66 -15.58 4.42
C SER A 125 4.32 -14.92 3.21
N HIS A 126 4.88 -13.72 3.36
CA HIS A 126 5.53 -12.96 2.27
C HIS A 126 7.06 -13.13 2.23
N ASN A 127 7.65 -14.00 3.08
CA ASN A 127 9.11 -14.19 3.19
C ASN A 127 9.90 -12.92 3.56
N LEU A 128 9.25 -11.93 4.19
CA LEU A 128 9.83 -10.62 4.51
C LEU A 128 10.44 -10.54 5.92
N CYS A 129 10.68 -11.67 6.59
CA CYS A 129 11.06 -11.76 8.02
C CYS A 129 12.22 -10.86 8.50
N LEU A 130 13.05 -10.33 7.59
CA LEU A 130 14.11 -9.36 7.90
C LEU A 130 13.53 -8.00 8.35
N VAL A 131 12.33 -7.62 7.88
CA VAL A 131 11.69 -6.35 8.18
C VAL A 131 11.16 -6.36 9.62
N VAL A 132 10.45 -7.41 10.06
CA VAL A 132 10.06 -7.62 11.47
C VAL A 132 11.24 -7.55 12.43
N ALA A 133 12.38 -8.18 12.11
CA ALA A 133 13.56 -8.14 12.98
C ALA A 133 14.10 -6.71 13.13
N PHE A 134 14.06 -5.91 12.07
CA PHE A 134 14.50 -4.52 12.07
C PHE A 134 13.51 -3.57 12.76
N THR A 135 12.21 -3.70 12.48
CA THR A 135 11.17 -2.90 13.14
C THR A 135 11.09 -3.23 14.62
N LEU A 136 11.08 -4.50 15.02
CA LEU A 136 11.10 -4.88 16.44
C LEU A 136 12.37 -4.48 17.16
N SER A 137 13.54 -4.57 16.52
CA SER A 137 14.77 -4.07 17.15
C SER A 137 14.72 -2.55 17.32
N ARG A 138 14.15 -1.79 16.37
CA ARG A 138 13.89 -0.35 16.51
C ARG A 138 12.91 -0.05 17.66
N TYR A 139 11.83 -0.81 17.80
CA TYR A 139 10.84 -0.67 18.87
C TYR A 139 11.32 -1.17 20.24
N ALA A 140 12.21 -2.16 20.28
CA ALA A 140 12.82 -2.66 21.51
C ALA A 140 13.97 -1.76 21.99
N LEU A 141 14.71 -1.14 21.07
CA LEU A 141 15.78 -0.18 21.39
C LEU A 141 15.25 1.19 21.85
N SER A 142 14.01 1.55 21.48
CA SER A 142 13.37 2.78 21.97
C SER A 142 13.04 2.74 23.47
N TYR A 143 13.20 1.57 24.14
CA TYR A 143 13.04 1.44 25.59
C TYR A 143 14.02 0.44 26.26
N SER A 144 14.83 0.91 27.22
CA SER A 144 15.35 0.13 28.37
C SER A 144 15.94 1.08 29.43
N PRO A 145 15.89 0.83 30.77
CA PRO A 145 15.51 -0.39 31.50
C PRO A 145 14.33 -0.17 32.48
N GLY A 146 13.29 -1.00 32.38
CA GLY A 146 12.14 -0.96 33.32
C GLY A 146 10.92 -1.76 32.90
N TRP A 147 11.02 -2.57 31.85
CA TRP A 147 9.88 -3.29 31.29
C TRP A 147 9.40 -4.41 32.24
N PRO A 148 8.08 -4.50 32.52
CA PRO A 148 7.50 -5.62 33.25
C PRO A 148 7.79 -6.95 32.52
N PRO A 149 7.99 -8.07 33.25
CA PRO A 149 8.38 -9.37 32.68
C PRO A 149 7.49 -9.89 31.55
N ILE A 150 6.21 -9.47 31.50
CA ILE A 150 5.25 -9.90 30.49
C ILE A 150 5.56 -9.37 29.08
N HIS A 151 6.21 -8.22 28.99
CA HIS A 151 6.61 -7.63 27.72
C HIS A 151 7.96 -8.17 27.23
N ARG A 152 8.79 -8.73 28.12
CA ARG A 152 10.05 -9.43 27.76
C ARG A 152 9.77 -10.75 27.02
N ARG A 153 8.71 -11.46 27.38
CA ARG A 153 8.22 -12.62 26.61
C ARG A 153 7.72 -12.26 25.22
N ARG A 154 7.20 -11.04 25.01
CA ARG A 154 6.70 -10.62 23.69
C ARG A 154 7.84 -10.38 22.70
N THR A 155 8.95 -9.81 23.15
CA THR A 155 10.17 -9.80 22.33
C THR A 155 10.73 -11.20 22.12
N GLU A 156 10.72 -12.07 23.14
CA GLU A 156 11.21 -13.46 23.02
C GLU A 156 10.35 -14.32 22.08
N ILE A 157 9.02 -14.23 22.10
CA ILE A 157 8.13 -14.98 21.19
C ILE A 157 8.39 -14.60 19.73
N VAL A 158 8.56 -13.31 19.44
CA VAL A 158 8.80 -12.88 18.06
C VAL A 158 10.25 -13.11 17.64
N PHE A 159 11.22 -12.96 18.55
CA PHE A 159 12.59 -13.39 18.30
C PHE A 159 12.65 -14.90 18.02
N ASP A 160 12.01 -15.74 18.83
CA ASP A 160 11.99 -17.20 18.62
C ASP A 160 11.28 -17.58 17.32
N HIS A 161 10.14 -16.96 16.97
CA HIS A 161 9.46 -17.23 15.70
C HIS A 161 10.27 -16.77 14.47
N CYS A 162 10.93 -15.61 14.54
CA CYS A 162 11.80 -15.12 13.48
C CYS A 162 13.11 -15.93 13.38
N TYR A 163 13.72 -16.32 14.51
CA TYR A 163 14.91 -17.17 14.55
C TYR A 163 14.63 -18.57 14.02
N LEU A 164 13.47 -19.15 14.35
CA LEU A 164 13.03 -20.43 13.81
C LEU A 164 12.86 -20.35 12.29
N CYS A 165 12.21 -19.29 11.77
CA CYS A 165 12.04 -19.06 10.33
C CYS A 165 13.38 -18.84 9.59
N TYR A 166 14.35 -18.17 10.25
CA TYR A 166 15.71 -18.01 9.73
C TYR A 166 16.50 -19.32 9.77
N SER A 167 16.37 -20.12 10.83
CA SER A 167 17.11 -21.38 11.02
C SER A 167 16.65 -22.48 10.06
N THR A 168 15.37 -22.49 9.65
CA THR A 168 14.86 -23.40 8.62
C THR A 168 15.27 -23.03 7.20
N ARG A 169 15.76 -21.80 6.97
CA ARG A 169 16.21 -21.33 5.64
C ARG A 169 17.73 -21.43 5.44
N ILE A 170 18.50 -21.66 6.52
CA ILE A 170 19.95 -21.94 6.51
C ILE A 170 20.22 -23.41 6.89
N ARG A 171 19.35 -24.33 6.46
CA ARG A 171 19.71 -25.75 6.36
C ARG A 171 19.67 -26.15 4.89
N TRP A 172 20.87 -26.50 4.40
CA TRP A 172 21.09 -27.34 3.22
C TRP A 172 20.21 -28.58 3.26
#